data_AF-X1PG94-F1
#
_entry.id   AF-X1PG94-F1
#
_cell.length_a   1.000
_cell.length_b   1.000
_cell.length_c   1.000
_cell.angle_alpha   90.00
_cell.angle_beta   90.00
_cell.angle_gamma   90.00
#
_symmetry.space_group_name_H-M   'P 1'
#
loop_
_entity.id
_entity.type
_entity.pdbx_description
1 polymer ?
#
loop_
_entity_poly.entity_id
_entity_poly.type
_entity_poly.pdbx_seq_one_letter_code
_entity_poly.pdbx_strand_id
1 'polypeptide(L)'
;VGLMGIIAGFVILSYYSVIAGWATAYIFKSGAYMAAGADPADVFVSFITSPVTPIIWHAIFMLICIGIVMAGIEKGIEKYSKILMPALVIILLVLIVRSLTLPGAGAGLSFYLKPDFGKLSAEGILAALGQAFFSLSLGMGCMITYGSYLKKDQDIPANSYWIAGTDTAIALLAGFAIFPAVFAFCTGTIYIDDISILNLLFPIGHELYLKTIETAKNLDKFLSIDLAPYEINVLTKGTTSILLV
;
A
#
# COMPACT_ATOMS: atom_id res chain seq x y z
N VAL A 1 18.22 23.84 -14.57
CA VAL A 1 16.87 23.43 -14.08
C VAL A 1 16.27 22.31 -14.93
N GLY A 2 16.01 22.48 -16.23
CA GLY A 2 15.37 21.44 -17.07
C GLY A 2 16.09 20.08 -17.09
N LEU A 3 17.43 20.06 -17.20
CA LEU A 3 18.23 18.82 -17.16
C LEU A 3 18.06 18.04 -15.85
N MET A 4 17.97 18.75 -14.71
CA MET A 4 17.75 18.11 -13.41
C MET A 4 16.38 17.42 -13.36
N GLY A 5 15.35 18.03 -13.95
CA GLY A 5 14.03 17.42 -14.05
C GLY A 5 14.05 16.13 -14.88
N ILE A 6 14.75 16.14 -16.02
CA ILE A 6 14.92 14.96 -16.87
C ILE A 6 15.63 13.84 -16.11
N ILE A 7 16.73 14.15 -15.41
CA ILE A 7 17.47 13.17 -14.60
C ILE A 7 16.58 12.63 -13.47
N ALA A 8 15.85 13.49 -12.77
CA ALA A 8 14.92 13.08 -11.72
C ALA A 8 13.83 12.14 -12.27
N GLY A 9 13.22 12.48 -13.41
CA GLY A 9 12.23 11.62 -14.07
C GLY A 9 12.81 10.26 -14.47
N PHE A 10 14.04 10.23 -14.99
CA PHE A 10 14.72 8.99 -15.34
C PHE A 10 14.99 8.09 -14.11
N VAL A 11 15.48 8.69 -13.02
CA VAL A 11 15.73 7.97 -11.76
C VAL A 11 14.43 7.46 -11.16
N ILE A 12 13.36 8.28 -11.15
CA ILE A 12 12.06 7.86 -10.62
C ILE A 12 11.49 6.70 -11.45
N LEU A 13 11.56 6.80 -12.77
CA LEU A 13 11.08 5.74 -13.66
C LEU A 13 11.80 4.40 -13.42
N SER A 14 13.09 4.42 -13.03
CA SER A 14 13.88 3.20 -12.83
C SER A 14 13.31 2.27 -11.76
N TYR A 15 12.78 2.80 -10.66
CA TYR A 15 12.13 1.99 -9.61
C TYR A 15 10.61 1.96 -9.75
N TYR A 16 9.99 3.04 -10.24
CA TYR A 16 8.53 3.11 -10.38
C TYR A 16 8.01 2.04 -11.34
N SER A 17 8.72 1.82 -12.45
CA SER A 17 8.39 0.78 -13.44
C SER A 17 8.52 -0.64 -12.89
N VAL A 18 9.36 -0.87 -11.88
CA VAL A 18 9.48 -2.18 -11.21
C VAL A 18 8.23 -2.44 -10.37
N ILE A 19 7.85 -1.49 -9.51
CA ILE A 19 6.64 -1.60 -8.67
C ILE A 19 5.37 -1.70 -9.53
N ALA A 20 5.29 -0.94 -10.61
CA ALA A 20 4.17 -1.02 -11.56
C ALA A 20 4.16 -2.37 -12.32
N GLY A 21 5.32 -2.94 -12.61
CA GLY A 21 5.45 -4.31 -13.09
C GLY A 21 4.87 -5.32 -12.11
N TRP A 22 5.12 -5.16 -10.80
CA TRP A 22 4.51 -6.01 -9.77
C TRP A 22 2.99 -5.89 -9.81
N ALA A 23 2.45 -4.67 -9.79
CA ALA A 23 0.99 -4.47 -9.88
C ALA A 23 0.39 -5.12 -11.13
N THR A 24 1.08 -4.99 -12.28
CA THR A 24 0.67 -5.62 -13.54
C THR A 24 0.63 -7.15 -13.43
N ALA A 25 1.62 -7.75 -12.79
CA ALA A 25 1.65 -9.19 -12.54
C ALA A 25 0.45 -9.65 -11.69
N TYR A 26 0.13 -8.89 -10.65
CA TYR A 26 -0.93 -9.20 -9.68
C TYR A 26 -2.34 -9.10 -10.24
N ILE A 27 -2.56 -8.34 -11.32
CA ILE A 27 -3.83 -8.37 -12.06
C ILE A 27 -4.17 -9.79 -12.53
N PHE A 28 -3.18 -10.55 -13.01
CA PHE A 28 -3.38 -11.92 -13.50
C PHE A 28 -3.18 -12.97 -12.40
N LYS A 29 -2.20 -12.73 -11.54
CA LYS A 29 -1.77 -13.68 -10.51
C LYS A 29 -2.76 -13.82 -9.36
N SER A 30 -3.44 -12.73 -8.96
CA SER A 30 -4.37 -12.74 -7.82
C SER A 30 -5.45 -13.81 -7.93
N GLY A 31 -6.11 -13.97 -9.09
CA GLY A 31 -7.14 -14.98 -9.30
C GLY A 31 -6.62 -16.42 -9.26
N ALA A 32 -5.44 -16.67 -9.86
CA ALA A 32 -4.84 -18.01 -9.88
C ALA A 32 -4.36 -18.45 -8.49
N TYR A 33 -3.80 -17.54 -7.70
CA TYR A 33 -3.32 -17.87 -6.35
C TYR A 33 -4.47 -18.05 -5.34
N MET A 34 -5.55 -17.28 -5.48
CA MET A 34 -6.77 -17.52 -4.70
C MET A 34 -7.35 -18.91 -4.97
N ALA A 35 -7.32 -19.39 -6.21
CA ALA A 35 -7.81 -20.72 -6.57
C ALA A 35 -6.91 -21.86 -6.06
N ALA A 36 -5.62 -21.59 -5.87
CA ALA A 36 -4.64 -22.56 -5.37
C ALA A 36 -4.57 -22.64 -3.83
N GLY A 37 -5.26 -21.74 -3.11
CA GLY A 37 -5.22 -21.69 -1.64
C GLY A 37 -3.84 -21.34 -1.05
N ALA A 38 -2.97 -20.71 -1.84
CA ALA A 38 -1.62 -20.33 -1.41
C ALA A 38 -1.64 -19.11 -0.48
N ASP A 39 -0.70 -19.05 0.47
CA ASP A 39 -0.54 -17.90 1.35
C ASP A 39 -0.14 -16.65 0.53
N PRO A 40 -0.90 -15.54 0.60
CA PRO A 40 -0.59 -14.32 -0.15
C PRO A 40 0.79 -13.71 0.13
N ALA A 41 1.29 -13.83 1.36
CA ALA A 41 2.59 -13.30 1.75
C ALA A 41 3.72 -14.11 1.12
N ASP A 42 3.65 -15.44 1.19
CA ASP A 42 4.64 -16.33 0.57
C ASP A 42 4.66 -16.17 -0.95
N VAL A 43 3.48 -16.03 -1.57
CA VAL A 43 3.36 -15.74 -3.00
C VAL A 43 4.08 -14.45 -3.36
N PHE A 44 3.92 -13.39 -2.56
CA PHE A 44 4.58 -12.11 -2.79
C PHE A 44 6.09 -12.18 -2.59
N VAL A 45 6.55 -12.76 -1.48
CA VAL A 45 7.97 -12.91 -1.19
C VAL A 45 8.66 -13.75 -2.27
N SER A 46 8.05 -14.88 -2.66
CA SER A 46 8.56 -15.72 -3.75
C SER A 46 8.62 -14.96 -5.08
N PHE A 47 7.63 -14.11 -5.35
CA PHE A 47 7.61 -13.29 -6.56
C PHE A 47 8.75 -12.27 -6.58
N ILE A 48 8.92 -11.46 -5.54
CA ILE A 48 9.93 -10.38 -5.52
C ILE A 48 11.36 -10.90 -5.39
N THR A 49 11.55 -12.06 -4.77
CA THR A 49 12.88 -12.69 -4.62
C THR A 49 13.26 -13.54 -5.83
N SER A 50 12.33 -13.80 -6.75
CA SER A 50 12.63 -14.49 -8.00
C SER A 50 13.59 -13.64 -8.84
N PRO A 51 14.71 -14.21 -9.35
CA PRO A 51 15.71 -13.45 -10.10
C PRO A 51 15.22 -12.96 -11.46
N VAL A 52 14.19 -13.60 -12.04
CA VAL A 52 13.76 -13.35 -13.43
C VAL A 52 12.34 -12.79 -13.49
N THR A 53 11.44 -13.27 -12.62
CA THR A 53 10.00 -12.97 -12.74
C THR A 53 9.69 -11.47 -12.66
N PRO A 54 10.21 -10.69 -11.69
CA PRO A 54 9.97 -9.25 -11.62
C PRO A 54 10.52 -8.49 -12.84
N ILE A 55 11.65 -8.94 -13.40
CA ILE A 55 12.30 -8.33 -14.58
C ILE A 55 11.40 -8.47 -15.81
N ILE A 56 10.80 -9.64 -16.01
CA ILE A 56 9.86 -9.88 -17.12
C ILE A 56 8.67 -8.93 -17.00
N TRP A 57 8.06 -8.82 -15.82
CA TRP A 57 6.89 -7.95 -15.61
C TRP A 57 7.24 -6.46 -15.70
N HIS A 58 8.42 -6.07 -15.23
CA HIS A 58 8.96 -4.73 -15.48
C HIS A 58 9.08 -4.45 -16.98
N ALA A 59 9.66 -5.37 -17.76
CA ALA A 59 9.81 -5.21 -19.20
C ALA A 59 8.45 -5.12 -19.91
N ILE A 60 7.50 -5.97 -19.53
CA ILE A 60 6.11 -5.92 -20.05
C ILE A 60 5.48 -4.55 -19.76
N PHE A 61 5.57 -4.08 -18.52
CA PHE A 61 5.04 -2.76 -18.14
C PHE A 61 5.70 -1.63 -18.96
N MET A 62 7.02 -1.67 -19.12
CA MET A 62 7.75 -0.70 -19.92
C MET A 62 7.33 -0.71 -21.39
N LEU A 63 7.09 -1.89 -21.99
CA LEU A 63 6.60 -2.00 -23.36
C LEU A 63 5.20 -1.39 -23.51
N ILE A 64 4.32 -1.57 -22.52
CA ILE A 64 3.00 -0.93 -22.50
C ILE A 64 3.15 0.59 -22.44
N CYS A 65 4.00 1.11 -21.54
CA CYS A 65 4.28 2.55 -21.44
C CYS A 65 4.83 3.12 -22.74
N ILE A 66 5.81 2.46 -23.35
CA ILE A 66 6.39 2.86 -24.65
C ILE A 66 5.30 2.88 -25.71
N GLY A 67 4.46 1.85 -25.79
CA GLY A 67 3.35 1.80 -26.75
C GLY A 67 2.36 2.96 -26.59
N ILE A 68 2.00 3.33 -25.36
CA ILE A 68 1.12 4.47 -25.09
C ILE A 68 1.79 5.79 -25.49
N VAL A 69 3.07 5.98 -25.14
CA VAL A 69 3.82 7.20 -25.48
C VAL A 69 4.01 7.32 -26.99
N MET A 70 4.26 6.22 -27.70
CA MET A 70 4.36 6.19 -29.16
C MET A 70 3.05 6.59 -29.86
N ALA A 71 1.89 6.32 -29.26
CA ALA A 71 0.60 6.78 -29.75
C ALA A 71 0.37 8.31 -29.56
N GLY A 72 1.29 8.99 -28.85
CA GLY A 72 1.22 10.42 -28.58
C GLY A 72 0.27 10.78 -27.43
N ILE A 73 0.15 12.07 -27.16
CA ILE A 73 -0.57 12.58 -25.99
C ILE A 73 -2.07 12.37 -26.11
N GLU A 74 -2.69 12.86 -27.19
CA GLU A 74 -4.14 12.82 -27.35
C GLU A 74 -4.66 11.38 -27.56
N LYS A 75 -4.05 10.64 -28.49
CA LYS A 75 -4.50 9.28 -28.86
C LYS A 75 -4.00 8.18 -27.90
N GLY A 76 -2.92 8.45 -27.17
CA GLY A 76 -2.37 7.56 -26.15
C GLY A 76 -2.77 8.02 -24.76
N ILE A 77 -1.97 8.91 -24.18
CA ILE A 77 -2.02 9.28 -22.76
C ILE A 77 -3.41 9.76 -22.33
N GLU A 78 -4.01 10.71 -23.05
CA GLU A 78 -5.31 11.29 -22.70
C GLU A 78 -6.44 10.28 -22.86
N LYS A 79 -6.47 9.54 -23.97
CA LYS A 79 -7.49 8.51 -24.23
C LYS A 79 -7.52 7.45 -23.13
N TYR A 80 -6.36 6.89 -22.79
CA TYR A 80 -6.29 5.84 -21.76
C TYR A 80 -6.54 6.42 -20.37
N SER A 81 -6.03 7.61 -20.05
CA SER A 81 -6.30 8.26 -18.76
C SER A 81 -7.79 8.49 -18.53
N LYS A 82 -8.55 8.91 -19.55
CA LYS A 82 -10.01 9.09 -19.47
C LYS A 82 -10.78 7.81 -19.15
N ILE A 83 -10.22 6.64 -19.43
CA ILE A 83 -10.84 5.34 -19.16
C ILE A 83 -10.35 4.78 -17.82
N LEU A 84 -9.03 4.81 -17.61
CA LEU A 84 -8.38 4.19 -16.46
C LEU A 84 -8.63 4.96 -15.16
N MET A 85 -8.71 6.30 -15.19
CA MET A 85 -8.97 7.10 -13.98
C MET A 85 -10.36 6.83 -13.38
N PRO A 86 -11.46 6.86 -14.15
CA PRO A 86 -12.77 6.45 -13.61
C PRO A 86 -12.79 5.00 -13.13
N ALA A 87 -12.15 4.08 -13.87
CA ALA A 87 -12.07 2.67 -13.46
C ALA A 87 -11.34 2.50 -12.12
N LEU A 88 -10.24 3.22 -11.91
CA LEU A 88 -9.50 3.24 -10.65
C LEU A 88 -10.41 3.69 -9.50
N VAL A 89 -11.15 4.79 -9.67
CA VAL A 89 -12.06 5.31 -8.63
C VAL A 89 -13.15 4.28 -8.29
N ILE A 90 -13.75 3.64 -9.29
CA ILE A 90 -14.79 2.62 -9.08
C ILE A 90 -14.22 1.44 -8.29
N ILE A 91 -13.08 0.89 -8.71
CA ILE A 91 -12.42 -0.22 -8.02
C ILE A 91 -12.08 0.18 -6.58
N LEU A 92 -11.55 1.39 -6.39
CA LEU A 92 -11.19 1.90 -5.07
C LEU A 92 -12.42 1.99 -4.15
N LEU A 93 -13.55 2.50 -4.63
CA LEU A 93 -14.79 2.57 -3.86
C LEU A 93 -15.29 1.18 -3.45
N VAL A 94 -15.24 0.20 -4.37
CA VAL A 94 -15.59 -1.20 -4.06
C VAL A 94 -14.69 -1.77 -2.96
N LEU A 95 -13.38 -1.51 -3.05
CA LEU A 95 -12.41 -1.95 -2.04
C LEU A 95 -12.65 -1.28 -0.69
N ILE A 96 -12.98 0.02 -0.65
CA ILE A 96 -13.33 0.72 0.59
C ILE A 96 -14.56 0.07 1.25
N VAL A 97 -15.63 -0.15 0.50
CA VAL A 97 -16.84 -0.82 1.03
C VAL A 97 -16.48 -2.20 1.57
N ARG A 98 -15.68 -2.98 0.84
CA ARG A 98 -15.26 -4.30 1.31
C ARG A 98 -14.38 -4.21 2.57
N SER A 99 -13.44 -3.29 2.60
CA SER A 99 -12.50 -3.07 3.70
C SER A 99 -13.23 -2.69 4.99
N LEU A 100 -14.20 -1.77 4.91
CA LEU A 100 -14.98 -1.30 6.05
C LEU A 100 -15.97 -2.35 6.60
N THR A 101 -16.37 -3.33 5.78
CA THR A 101 -17.27 -4.43 6.19
C THR A 101 -16.53 -5.62 6.81
N LEU A 102 -15.20 -5.58 6.90
CA LEU A 102 -14.43 -6.63 7.53
C LEU A 102 -14.53 -6.56 9.07
N PRO A 103 -14.60 -7.71 9.76
CA PRO A 103 -14.46 -7.75 11.22
C PRO A 103 -13.12 -7.13 11.65
N GLY A 104 -13.14 -6.19 12.60
CA GLY A 104 -11.94 -5.49 13.08
C GLY A 104 -11.60 -4.19 12.34
N ALA A 105 -12.31 -3.86 11.25
CA ALA A 105 -12.08 -2.66 10.45
C ALA A 105 -12.14 -1.34 11.25
N GLY A 106 -13.01 -1.26 12.28
CA GLY A 106 -13.21 -0.05 13.07
C GLY A 106 -11.94 0.44 13.79
N ALA A 107 -11.04 -0.46 14.16
CA ALA A 107 -9.78 -0.09 14.78
C ALA A 107 -8.77 0.48 13.76
N GLY A 108 -8.74 -0.07 12.54
CA GLY A 108 -7.96 0.52 11.44
C GLY A 108 -8.48 1.89 11.02
N LEU A 109 -9.80 2.08 11.03
CA LEU A 109 -10.41 3.39 10.79
C LEU A 109 -10.05 4.40 11.89
N SER A 110 -10.07 3.97 13.15
CA SER A 110 -9.66 4.81 14.29
C SER A 110 -8.18 5.17 14.21
N PHE A 111 -7.31 4.25 13.81
CA PHE A 111 -5.90 4.52 13.57
C PHE A 111 -5.72 5.57 12.46
N TYR A 112 -6.46 5.44 11.36
CA TYR A 112 -6.34 6.32 10.21
C TYR A 112 -6.85 7.75 10.47
N LEU A 113 -7.96 7.89 11.20
CA LEU A 113 -8.65 9.17 11.39
C LEU A 113 -8.29 9.90 12.69
N LYS A 114 -7.54 9.27 13.60
CA LYS A 114 -7.17 9.89 14.87
C LYS A 114 -5.78 10.54 14.75
N PRO A 115 -5.68 11.85 14.47
CA PRO A 115 -4.40 12.54 14.43
C PRO A 115 -3.76 12.53 15.81
N ASP A 116 -2.46 12.30 15.83
CA ASP A 116 -1.62 12.38 17.03
C ASP A 116 -0.52 13.42 16.77
N PHE A 117 -0.80 14.67 17.13
CA PHE A 117 0.14 15.78 16.94
C PHE A 117 1.40 15.64 17.81
N GLY A 118 1.37 14.80 18.86
CA GLY A 118 2.56 14.46 19.64
C GLY A 118 3.60 13.67 18.83
N LYS A 119 3.19 13.05 17.72
CA LYS A 119 4.08 12.32 16.79
C LYS A 119 4.56 13.16 15.61
N LEU A 120 4.13 14.41 15.50
CA LEU A 120 4.55 15.30 14.43
C LEU A 120 5.95 15.84 14.73
N SER A 121 6.98 15.24 14.12
CA SER A 121 8.36 15.72 14.20
C SER A 121 8.73 16.57 12.98
N ALA A 122 9.87 17.28 13.07
CA ALA A 122 10.42 18.02 11.93
C ALA A 122 10.77 17.10 10.75
N GLU A 123 11.28 15.90 11.04
CA GLU A 123 11.54 14.86 10.05
C GLU A 123 10.24 14.37 9.42
N GLY A 124 9.17 14.22 10.21
CA GLY A 124 7.84 13.88 9.73
C GLY A 124 7.27 14.91 8.76
N ILE A 125 7.46 16.21 9.04
CA ILE A 125 7.07 17.30 8.15
C ILE A 125 7.89 17.25 6.85
N LEU A 126 9.21 17.02 6.93
CA LEU A 126 10.07 16.93 5.75
C LEU A 126 9.69 15.72 4.87
N ALA A 127 9.38 14.58 5.48
CA ALA A 127 8.91 13.39 4.77
C ALA A 127 7.56 13.65 4.07
N ALA A 128 6.63 14.33 4.74
CA ALA A 128 5.34 14.70 4.16
C ALA A 128 5.49 15.66 2.96
N LEU A 129 6.40 16.64 3.05
CA LEU A 129 6.73 17.53 1.92
C LEU A 129 7.33 16.74 0.75
N GLY A 130 8.25 15.81 1.02
CA GLY A 130 8.81 14.93 0.00
C GLY A 130 7.73 14.08 -0.69
N GLN A 131 6.80 13.52 0.08
CA GLN A 131 5.66 12.77 -0.45
C GLN A 131 4.80 13.69 -1.34
N ALA A 132 4.46 14.89 -0.89
CA ALA A 132 3.60 15.80 -1.64
C ALA A 132 4.23 16.17 -3.01
N PHE A 133 5.53 16.41 -3.06
CA PHE A 133 6.26 16.67 -4.31
C PHE A 133 6.25 15.45 -5.24
N PHE A 134 6.44 14.26 -4.68
CA PHE A 134 6.40 13.01 -5.43
C PHE A 134 5.00 12.73 -6.00
N SER A 135 3.95 12.86 -5.18
CA SER A 135 2.55 12.63 -5.54
C SER A 135 2.11 13.53 -6.70
N LEU A 136 2.39 14.83 -6.58
CA LEU A 136 2.03 15.84 -7.58
C LEU A 136 2.97 15.89 -8.79
N SER A 137 3.95 14.98 -8.84
CA SER A 137 4.96 14.95 -9.90
C SER A 137 5.73 16.26 -10.09
N LEU A 138 6.00 16.97 -9.00
CA LEU A 138 6.69 18.25 -8.99
C LEU A 138 8.22 18.07 -9.03
N GLY A 139 8.90 18.97 -9.74
CA GLY A 139 10.37 18.97 -9.83
C GLY A 139 10.98 18.02 -10.87
N MET A 140 10.22 17.07 -11.42
CA MET A 140 10.68 16.14 -12.47
C MET A 140 10.36 16.58 -13.91
N GLY A 141 9.82 17.79 -14.10
CA GLY A 141 9.54 18.35 -15.42
C GLY A 141 8.26 17.85 -16.10
N CYS A 142 7.61 16.79 -15.62
CA CYS A 142 6.37 16.23 -16.18
C CYS A 142 5.26 17.28 -16.33
N MET A 143 5.02 18.10 -15.29
CA MET A 143 3.99 19.14 -15.35
C MET A 143 4.30 20.25 -16.35
N ILE A 144 5.58 20.57 -16.57
CA ILE A 144 6.01 21.53 -17.60
C ILE A 144 5.75 20.96 -18.99
N THR A 145 6.07 19.67 -19.19
CA THR A 145 5.79 18.96 -20.43
C THR A 145 4.30 18.92 -20.72
N TYR A 146 3.42 18.60 -19.75
CA TYR A 146 1.97 18.65 -19.99
C TYR A 146 1.44 20.07 -20.22
N GLY A 147 1.97 21.04 -19.48
CA GLY A 147 1.62 22.46 -19.65
C GLY A 147 1.92 22.99 -21.05
N SER A 148 2.97 22.50 -21.73
CA SER A 148 3.32 22.96 -23.08
C SER A 148 2.33 22.52 -24.17
N TYR A 149 1.42 21.58 -23.87
CA TYR A 149 0.35 21.14 -24.77
C TYR A 149 -1.01 21.77 -24.46
N LEU A 150 -1.13 22.56 -23.39
CA LEU A 150 -2.37 23.25 -23.08
C LEU A 150 -2.66 24.35 -24.11
N LYS A 151 -3.94 24.51 -24.44
CA LYS A 151 -4.42 25.64 -25.23
C LYS A 151 -4.27 26.94 -24.42
N LYS A 152 -4.11 28.07 -25.12
CA LYS A 152 -3.89 29.39 -24.49
C LYS A 152 -5.09 29.89 -23.66
N ASP A 153 -6.26 29.31 -23.84
CA ASP A 153 -7.51 29.67 -23.18
C ASP A 153 -7.78 28.89 -21.87
N GLN A 154 -6.85 28.01 -21.46
CA GLN A 154 -7.01 27.19 -20.27
C GLN A 154 -6.70 27.98 -18.99
N ASP A 155 -7.57 27.83 -17.98
CA ASP A 155 -7.37 28.39 -16.64
C ASP A 155 -6.37 27.51 -15.85
N ILE A 156 -5.08 27.87 -15.93
CA ILE A 156 -4.01 27.14 -15.27
C ILE A 156 -4.17 27.14 -13.73
N PRO A 157 -4.46 28.27 -13.05
CA PRO A 157 -4.73 28.26 -11.61
C PRO A 157 -5.86 27.31 -11.21
N ALA A 158 -7.03 27.38 -11.86
CA ALA A 158 -8.15 26.51 -11.53
C ALA A 158 -7.82 25.02 -11.76
N ASN A 159 -7.17 24.70 -12.87
CA ASN A 159 -6.73 23.33 -13.16
C ASN A 159 -5.74 22.81 -12.13
N SER A 160 -4.83 23.67 -11.64
CA SER A 160 -3.84 23.30 -10.62
C SER A 160 -4.51 22.95 -9.28
N TYR A 161 -5.54 23.69 -8.87
CA TYR A 161 -6.32 23.34 -7.68
C TYR A 161 -7.06 22.01 -7.82
N TRP A 162 -7.66 21.76 -8.99
CA TRP A 162 -8.32 20.48 -9.26
C TRP A 162 -7.36 19.30 -9.23
N ILE A 163 -6.17 19.44 -9.82
CA ILE A 163 -5.14 18.40 -9.82
C ILE A 163 -4.71 18.09 -8.38
N ALA A 164 -4.31 19.10 -7.61
CA ALA A 164 -3.86 18.90 -6.24
C ALA A 164 -4.95 18.37 -5.31
N GLY A 165 -6.17 18.89 -5.44
CA GLY A 165 -7.31 18.44 -4.66
C GLY A 165 -7.71 17.00 -4.96
N THR A 166 -7.74 16.63 -6.24
CA THR A 166 -8.10 15.26 -6.66
C THR A 166 -7.01 14.26 -6.27
N ASP A 167 -5.73 14.59 -6.44
CA ASP A 167 -4.60 13.74 -5.99
C ASP A 167 -4.71 13.45 -4.49
N THR A 168 -4.89 14.50 -3.68
CA THR A 168 -5.06 14.38 -2.23
C THR A 168 -6.30 13.55 -1.88
N ALA A 169 -7.43 13.76 -2.57
CA ALA A 169 -8.65 13.00 -2.32
C ALA A 169 -8.48 11.50 -2.61
N ILE A 170 -7.80 11.14 -3.70
CA ILE A 170 -7.51 9.74 -4.03
C ILE A 170 -6.56 9.13 -3.00
N ALA A 171 -5.54 9.86 -2.55
CA ALA A 171 -4.64 9.39 -1.49
C ALA A 171 -5.39 9.13 -0.18
N LEU A 172 -6.35 10.00 0.17
CA LEU A 172 -7.19 9.80 1.35
C LEU A 172 -8.12 8.57 1.19
N LEU A 173 -8.77 8.42 0.03
CA LEU A 173 -9.61 7.26 -0.28
C LEU A 173 -8.81 5.95 -0.23
N ALA A 174 -7.57 5.94 -0.71
CA ALA A 174 -6.67 4.80 -0.60
C ALA A 174 -6.40 4.41 0.86
N GLY A 175 -6.28 5.38 1.77
CA GLY A 175 -6.18 5.13 3.21
C GLY A 175 -7.39 4.36 3.77
N PHE A 176 -8.61 4.73 3.37
CA PHE A 176 -9.82 4.00 3.76
C PHE A 176 -9.90 2.58 3.19
N ALA A 177 -9.27 2.31 2.05
CA ALA A 177 -9.20 0.96 1.51
C ALA A 177 -8.17 0.11 2.28
N ILE A 178 -7.01 0.69 2.59
CA ILE A 178 -5.85 -0.04 3.13
C ILE A 178 -5.96 -0.26 4.64
N PHE A 179 -6.15 0.79 5.45
CA PHE A 179 -6.02 0.66 6.91
C PHE A 179 -7.06 -0.26 7.56
N PRO A 180 -8.37 -0.17 7.24
CA PRO A 180 -9.33 -1.09 7.84
C PRO A 180 -9.07 -2.55 7.46
N ALA A 181 -8.65 -2.82 6.22
CA ALA A 181 -8.27 -4.15 5.76
C ALA A 181 -7.03 -4.68 6.47
N VAL A 182 -5.97 -3.88 6.56
CA VAL A 182 -4.73 -4.26 7.27
C VAL A 182 -5.06 -4.66 8.71
N PHE A 183 -5.82 -3.85 9.43
CA PHE A 183 -6.18 -4.18 10.81
C PHE A 183 -7.14 -5.38 10.92
N ALA A 184 -8.01 -5.61 9.94
CA ALA A 184 -8.88 -6.79 9.92
C ALA A 184 -8.14 -8.11 9.65
N PHE A 185 -7.02 -8.08 8.93
CA PHE A 185 -6.20 -9.25 8.62
C PHE A 185 -5.00 -9.43 9.55
N CYS A 186 -4.49 -8.36 10.16
CA CYS A 186 -3.35 -8.38 11.09
C CYS A 186 -3.77 -8.44 12.56
N THR A 187 -4.95 -8.97 12.88
CA THR A 187 -5.32 -9.25 14.27
C THR A 187 -4.79 -10.62 14.70
N GLY A 188 -4.14 -10.66 15.86
CA GLY A 188 -3.73 -11.88 16.54
C GLY A 188 -4.46 -12.00 17.87
N THR A 189 -4.88 -13.20 18.25
CA THR A 189 -5.47 -13.46 19.56
C THR A 189 -4.60 -14.46 20.30
N ILE A 190 -4.22 -14.12 21.53
CA ILE A 190 -3.56 -15.05 22.44
C ILE A 190 -4.64 -15.82 23.19
N TYR A 191 -4.54 -17.14 23.12
CA TYR A 191 -5.36 -18.08 23.88
C TYR A 191 -4.51 -18.78 24.93
N ILE A 192 -5.11 -19.02 26.10
CA ILE A 192 -4.61 -19.94 27.12
C ILE A 192 -5.72 -20.98 27.31
N ASP A 193 -5.44 -22.26 27.05
CA ASP A 193 -6.44 -23.36 27.15
C ASP A 193 -7.79 -22.99 26.49
N ASP A 194 -7.75 -22.52 25.24
CA ASP A 194 -8.91 -22.09 24.44
C ASP A 194 -9.69 -20.85 24.97
N ILE A 195 -9.22 -20.22 26.04
CA ILE A 195 -9.77 -18.96 26.56
C ILE A 195 -9.02 -17.78 25.93
N SER A 196 -9.73 -16.89 25.23
CA SER A 196 -9.15 -15.67 24.66
C SER A 196 -8.80 -14.68 25.77
N ILE A 197 -7.51 -14.51 26.04
CA ILE A 197 -7.04 -13.63 27.13
C ILE A 197 -6.65 -12.23 26.64
N LEU A 198 -6.19 -12.11 25.40
CA LEU A 198 -5.73 -10.83 24.86
C LEU A 198 -5.92 -10.78 23.34
N ASN A 199 -6.66 -9.77 22.88
CA ASN A 199 -6.73 -9.43 21.46
C ASN A 199 -5.61 -8.43 21.15
N LEU A 200 -4.63 -8.88 20.37
CA LEU A 200 -3.53 -8.08 19.91
C LEU A 200 -3.86 -7.49 18.54
N LEU A 201 -3.81 -6.16 18.50
CA LEU A 201 -4.21 -5.37 17.35
C LEU A 201 -2.94 -4.72 16.79
N PHE A 202 -2.19 -5.47 16.00
CA PHE A 202 -0.88 -5.04 15.51
C PHE A 202 -0.78 -5.09 13.99
N PRO A 203 -0.47 -3.98 13.29
CA PRO A 203 -0.09 -4.05 11.88
C PRO A 203 1.25 -4.80 11.76
N ILE A 204 1.28 -5.93 11.03
CA ILE A 204 2.45 -6.84 11.03
C ILE A 204 3.50 -6.40 10.01
N GLY A 205 4.73 -6.22 10.49
CA GLY A 205 5.95 -6.65 9.82
C GLY A 205 6.56 -7.85 10.56
N HIS A 206 7.42 -8.65 9.91
CA HIS A 206 8.05 -9.86 10.47
C HIS A 206 8.74 -9.65 11.84
N GLU A 207 9.35 -8.48 12.04
CA GLU A 207 9.99 -8.10 13.31
C GLU A 207 9.01 -8.03 14.49
N LEU A 208 7.76 -7.64 14.23
CA LEU A 208 6.73 -7.45 15.26
C LEU A 208 5.98 -8.76 15.59
N TYR A 209 5.97 -9.71 14.65
CA TYR A 209 5.56 -11.10 14.91
C TYR A 209 6.48 -11.76 15.93
N LEU A 210 7.79 -11.61 15.77
CA LEU A 210 8.79 -12.08 16.75
C LEU A 210 8.60 -11.41 18.11
N LYS A 211 8.30 -10.10 18.12
CA LYS A 211 8.02 -9.35 19.36
C LYS A 211 6.74 -9.80 20.07
N THR A 212 5.74 -10.26 19.32
CA THR A 212 4.51 -10.85 19.87
C THR A 212 4.80 -12.20 20.53
N ILE A 213 5.60 -13.05 19.90
CA ILE A 213 6.09 -14.30 20.50
C ILE A 213 6.91 -14.02 21.75
N GLU A 214 7.79 -13.02 21.73
CA GLU A 214 8.61 -12.63 22.88
C GLU A 214 7.75 -12.07 24.04
N THR A 215 6.69 -11.33 23.72
CA THR A 215 5.73 -10.85 24.73
C THR A 215 4.94 -12.01 25.33
N ALA A 216 4.49 -12.98 24.51
CA ALA A 216 3.82 -14.18 25.00
C ALA A 216 4.73 -15.02 25.92
N LYS A 217 6.01 -15.14 25.60
CA LYS A 217 7.03 -15.81 26.44
C LYS A 217 7.29 -15.14 27.80
N ASN A 218 6.97 -13.85 27.95
CA ASN A 218 7.20 -13.09 29.17
C ASN A 218 5.88 -12.75 29.90
N LEU A 219 4.76 -13.34 29.49
CA LEU A 219 3.43 -13.02 30.01
C LEU A 219 3.26 -13.44 31.49
N ASP A 220 3.94 -14.51 31.90
CA ASP A 220 4.10 -14.98 33.27
C ASP A 220 4.60 -13.88 34.22
N LYS A 221 5.59 -13.09 33.76
CA LYS A 221 6.16 -11.98 34.52
C LYS A 221 5.19 -10.82 34.70
N PHE A 222 4.28 -10.60 33.75
CA PHE A 222 3.29 -9.52 33.81
C PHE A 222 2.07 -9.89 34.65
N LEU A 223 1.64 -11.14 34.60
CA LEU A 223 0.46 -11.63 35.33
C LEU A 223 0.77 -12.09 36.74
N SER A 224 2.05 -12.28 37.10
CA SER A 224 2.47 -12.80 38.42
C SER A 224 1.80 -14.15 38.76
N ILE A 225 1.45 -14.92 37.72
CA ILE A 225 0.80 -16.22 37.79
C ILE A 225 1.72 -17.20 37.05
N ASP A 226 1.99 -18.34 37.66
CA ASP A 226 2.75 -19.43 37.05
C ASP A 226 1.90 -20.10 35.96
N LEU A 227 2.29 -19.89 34.70
CA LEU A 227 1.59 -20.39 33.52
C LEU A 227 2.08 -21.79 33.09
N ALA A 228 3.04 -22.39 33.82
CA ALA A 228 3.69 -23.66 33.47
C ALA A 228 2.77 -24.88 33.21
N PRO A 229 1.53 -24.98 33.71
CA PRO A 229 0.65 -26.08 33.31
C PRO A 229 -0.25 -25.78 32.09
N TYR A 230 -0.21 -24.56 31.53
CA TYR A 230 -1.17 -24.10 30.52
C TYR A 230 -0.54 -23.93 29.13
N GLU A 231 -1.26 -24.32 28.06
CA GLU A 231 -0.78 -24.12 26.68
C GLU A 231 -1.08 -22.69 26.20
N ILE A 232 -0.04 -21.93 25.81
CA ILE A 232 -0.19 -20.59 25.23
C ILE A 232 -0.20 -20.69 23.70
N ASN A 233 -1.37 -20.47 23.11
CA ASN A 233 -1.55 -20.49 21.66
C ASN A 233 -1.61 -19.06 21.11
N VAL A 234 -0.71 -18.73 20.19
CA VAL A 234 -0.75 -17.45 19.45
C VAL A 234 -1.41 -17.71 18.09
N LEU A 235 -2.69 -17.33 17.98
CA LEU A 235 -3.43 -17.44 16.74
C LEU A 235 -3.37 -16.11 15.98
N THR A 236 -2.54 -16.06 14.95
CA THR A 236 -2.61 -15.03 13.91
C THR A 236 -3.51 -15.54 12.80
N LYS A 237 -4.43 -14.71 12.30
CA LYS A 237 -5.43 -15.13 11.31
C LYS A 237 -4.75 -15.64 10.02
N GLY A 238 -4.62 -16.97 9.87
CA GLY A 238 -3.96 -17.62 8.73
C GLY A 238 -2.73 -18.48 9.08
N THR A 239 -2.21 -18.42 10.32
CA THR A 239 -1.05 -19.22 10.74
C THR A 239 -1.18 -19.60 12.21
N THR A 240 -1.36 -20.90 12.48
CA THR A 240 -1.30 -21.44 13.85
C THR A 240 0.15 -21.71 14.19
N SER A 241 0.72 -20.95 15.12
CA SER A 241 2.01 -21.29 15.72
C SER A 241 1.77 -21.64 17.18
N ILE A 242 1.93 -22.92 17.50
CA ILE A 242 1.85 -23.45 18.86
C ILE A 242 3.20 -23.16 19.52
N LEU A 243 3.19 -22.42 20.62
CA LEU A 243 4.38 -22.18 21.43
C LEU A 243 4.20 -22.91 22.76
N LEU A 244 4.68 -24.15 22.84
CA LEU A 244 4.80 -24.87 24.11
C LEU A 244 5.90 -24.20 24.94
N VAL A 245 5.55 -23.64 26.09
CA VAL A 245 6.50 -23.26 27.14
C VAL A 245 6.43 -24.31 28.23
#